data_AF-A0A368U8X6-F1
#
_entry.id   AF-A0A368U8X6-F1
#
_cell.length_a   1.000
_cell.length_b   1.000
_cell.length_c   1.000
_cell.angle_alpha   90.00
_cell.angle_beta   90.00
_cell.angle_gamma   90.00
#
_symmetry.space_group_name_H-M   'P 1'
#
loop_
_entity.id
_entity.type
_entity.pdbx_description
1 polymer ?
#
loop_
_entity_poly.entity_id
_entity_poly.type
_entity_poly.pdbx_seq_one_letter_code
_entity_poly.pdbx_strand_id
1 'polypeptide(L)'
;MAVAKISGITISYPETPESPIISVKHGAEYDVFLRLDKRGKSPVVTAQILRHADRASTLWPLKPRDVSRLHQQTRARLIVGLMQPHYAETIKHWVENAAIDPFGDIAAEDDHRKTA
;
A
#
# COMPACT_ATOMS: atom_id res chain seq x y z
N MET A 1 -9.77 -15.33 -10.77
CA MET A 1 -8.77 -14.26 -10.52
C MET A 1 -9.44 -12.98 -10.90
N ALA A 2 -9.66 -12.10 -9.93
CA ALA A 2 -10.24 -10.80 -10.19
C ALA A 2 -9.16 -9.82 -10.63
N VAL A 3 -9.59 -8.84 -11.41
CA VAL A 3 -8.73 -7.81 -11.98
C VAL A 3 -9.34 -6.46 -11.66
N ALA A 4 -8.57 -5.59 -11.01
CA ALA A 4 -8.93 -4.20 -10.76
C ALA A 4 -8.06 -3.28 -11.61
N LYS A 5 -8.65 -2.21 -12.14
CA LYS A 5 -7.93 -1.14 -12.83
C LYS A 5 -7.96 0.11 -11.96
N ILE A 6 -6.78 0.56 -11.54
CA ILE A 6 -6.61 1.75 -10.68
C ILE A 6 -5.59 2.65 -11.35
N SER A 7 -5.99 3.87 -11.69
CA SER A 7 -5.12 4.83 -12.41
C SER A 7 -4.52 4.30 -13.70
N GLY A 8 -5.25 3.46 -14.44
CA GLY A 8 -4.71 2.82 -15.65
C GLY A 8 -3.86 1.57 -15.39
N ILE A 9 -3.53 1.26 -14.15
CA ILE A 9 -2.71 0.11 -13.75
C ILE A 9 -3.63 -1.07 -13.43
N THR A 10 -3.32 -2.21 -14.04
CA THR A 10 -4.02 -3.47 -13.81
C THR A 10 -3.42 -4.20 -12.62
N ILE A 11 -4.26 -4.55 -11.65
CA ILE A 11 -3.89 -5.33 -10.46
C ILE A 11 -4.74 -6.60 -10.46
N SER A 12 -4.09 -7.75 -10.64
CA SER A 12 -4.69 -9.07 -10.53
C SER A 12 -4.62 -9.59 -9.09
N TYR A 13 -5.67 -10.26 -8.62
CA TYR A 13 -5.77 -10.76 -7.25
C TYR A 13 -6.69 -11.99 -7.13
N PRO A 14 -6.51 -12.83 -6.08
CA PRO A 14 -7.41 -13.95 -5.82
C PRO A 14 -8.79 -13.44 -5.37
N GLU A 15 -9.86 -14.08 -5.85
CA GLU A 15 -11.24 -13.75 -5.46
C GLU A 15 -11.57 -14.38 -4.10
N THR A 16 -11.06 -13.77 -3.03
CA THR A 16 -11.44 -14.10 -1.66
C THR A 16 -12.44 -13.08 -1.12
N PRO A 17 -13.36 -13.48 -0.21
CA PRO A 17 -14.33 -12.57 0.40
C PRO A 17 -13.66 -11.54 1.34
N GLU A 18 -12.45 -11.85 1.83
CA GLU A 18 -11.62 -10.94 2.63
C GLU A 18 -10.68 -10.15 1.73
N SER A 19 -10.40 -8.90 2.10
CA SER A 19 -9.48 -7.98 1.41
C SER A 19 -8.11 -8.62 1.14
N PRO A 20 -7.84 -9.09 -0.09
CA PRO A 20 -6.67 -9.91 -0.35
C PRO A 20 -5.39 -9.11 -0.20
N ILE A 21 -4.39 -9.72 0.43
CA ILE A 21 -3.00 -9.22 0.41
C ILE A 21 -2.43 -9.52 -0.97
N ILE A 22 -2.10 -8.46 -1.71
CA ILE A 22 -1.57 -8.54 -3.08
C ILE A 22 -0.04 -8.40 -3.15
N SER A 23 0.58 -7.92 -2.08
CA SER A 23 2.04 -7.83 -1.93
C SER A 23 2.39 -7.78 -0.45
N VAL A 24 3.47 -8.44 -0.05
CA VAL A 24 3.97 -8.43 1.33
C VAL A 24 5.48 -8.28 1.32
N LYS A 25 6.01 -7.48 2.25
CA LYS A 25 7.44 -7.40 2.51
C LYS A 25 7.69 -7.31 4.00
N HIS A 26 8.44 -8.28 4.51
CA HIS A 26 8.90 -8.27 5.89
C HIS A 26 10.22 -7.50 6.03
N GLY A 27 10.48 -6.95 7.21
CA GLY A 27 11.69 -6.18 7.49
C GLY A 27 12.15 -6.28 8.94
N ALA A 28 13.34 -5.73 9.19
CA ALA A 28 13.86 -5.64 10.55
C ALA A 28 13.02 -4.66 11.38
N GLU A 29 12.73 -3.48 10.82
CA GLU A 29 12.01 -2.41 11.53
C GLU A 29 10.51 -2.35 11.17
N TYR A 30 10.17 -2.68 9.92
CA TYR A 30 8.83 -2.56 9.38
C TYR A 30 8.42 -3.77 8.56
N ASP A 31 7.18 -4.19 8.76
CA ASP A 31 6.45 -5.08 7.87
C ASP A 31 5.41 -4.29 7.07
N VAL A 32 5.31 -4.56 5.77
CA VAL A 32 4.38 -3.89 4.87
C VAL A 32 3.51 -4.91 4.16
N PHE A 33 2.20 -4.73 4.24
CA PHE A 33 1.19 -5.54 3.57
C PHE A 33 0.36 -4.65 2.67
N LEU A 34 0.40 -4.88 1.36
CA LEU A 34 -0.46 -4.21 0.42
C LEU A 34 -1.74 -5.03 0.22
N ARG A 35 -2.88 -4.39 0.45
CA ARG A 35 -4.20 -4.99 0.29
C ARG A 35 -4.99 -4.28 -0.78
N LEU A 36 -5.89 -5.04 -1.40
CA LEU A 36 -6.91 -4.49 -2.27
C LEU A 36 -8.27 -4.59 -1.58
N ASP A 37 -8.86 -3.45 -1.27
CA ASP A 37 -10.19 -3.30 -0.69
C ASP A 37 -11.22 -2.89 -1.75
N LYS A 38 -12.50 -3.02 -1.42
CA LYS A 38 -13.59 -2.37 -2.15
C LYS A 38 -14.26 -1.35 -1.25
N ARG A 39 -14.33 -0.09 -1.68
CA ARG A 39 -15.18 0.94 -1.05
C ARG A 39 -16.35 1.22 -1.99
N GLY A 40 -17.52 0.66 -1.67
CA GLY A 40 -18.67 0.64 -2.57
C GLY A 40 -18.35 -0.17 -3.84
N LYS A 41 -18.48 0.46 -5.03
CA LYS A 41 -18.15 -0.17 -6.32
C LYS A 41 -16.70 0.06 -6.76
N SER A 42 -15.93 0.85 -6.01
CA SER A 42 -14.58 1.26 -6.41
C SER A 42 -13.50 0.45 -5.68
N PRO A 43 -12.52 -0.12 -6.40
CA PRO A 43 -11.37 -0.76 -5.78
C PRO A 43 -10.45 0.30 -5.15
N VAL A 44 -9.93 0.02 -3.97
CA VAL A 44 -9.00 0.87 -3.22
C VAL A 44 -7.79 0.04 -2.82
N VAL A 45 -6.59 0.58 -2.99
CA VAL A 45 -5.37 -0.08 -2.50
C VAL A 45 -5.01 0.51 -1.14
N THR A 46 -4.79 -0.35 -0.15
CA THR A 46 -4.43 0.05 1.20
C THR A 46 -3.12 -0.61 1.59
N ALA A 47 -2.15 0.16 2.08
CA ALA A 47 -0.94 -0.39 2.68
C ALA A 47 -1.10 -0.46 4.19
N GLN A 48 -1.11 -1.67 4.76
CA GLN A 48 -0.93 -1.85 6.19
C GLN A 48 0.57 -1.86 6.50
N ILE A 49 0.99 -1.00 7.43
CA ILE A 49 2.39 -0.87 7.83
C ILE A 49 2.46 -1.12 9.33
N LEU A 50 3.26 -2.11 9.70
CA LEU A 50 3.52 -2.50 11.09
C LEU A 50 4.95 -2.08 11.45
N ARG A 51 5.10 -1.29 12.51
CA ARG A 51 6.40 -0.92 13.09
C ARG A 51 6.70 -1.83 14.28
N HIS A 52 7.87 -2.44 14.29
CA HIS A 52 8.21 -3.45 15.31
C HIS A 52 8.60 -2.84 16.67
N ALA A 53 9.22 -1.66 16.68
CA ALA A 53 9.76 -1.04 17.88
C ALA A 53 8.70 -0.81 18.98
N ASP A 54 7.49 -0.40 18.58
CA ASP A 54 6.37 -0.08 19.46
C ASP A 54 5.12 -0.93 19.16
N ARG A 55 5.24 -1.90 18.24
CA ARG A 55 4.13 -2.73 17.75
C ARG A 55 2.96 -1.89 17.20
N ALA A 56 3.22 -0.68 16.73
CA ALA A 56 2.19 0.16 16.12
C ALA A 56 1.85 -0.33 14.71
N SER A 57 0.57 -0.32 14.37
CA SER A 57 0.08 -0.61 13.02
C SER A 57 -0.73 0.57 12.49
N THR A 58 -0.54 0.89 11.22
CA THR A 58 -1.31 1.92 10.52
C THR A 58 -1.84 1.40 9.18
N LEU A 59 -2.94 1.98 8.70
CA LEU A 59 -3.56 1.67 7.42
C LEU A 59 -3.52 2.90 6.53
N TRP A 60 -2.72 2.83 5.46
CA TRP A 60 -2.52 3.92 4.53
C TRP A 60 -3.28 3.70 3.22
N PRO A 61 -4.43 4.37 3.01
CA PRO A 61 -5.13 4.28 1.73
C PRO A 61 -4.33 5.02 0.65
N LEU A 62 -3.89 4.29 -0.37
CA LEU A 62 -3.14 4.86 -1.47
C LEU A 62 -4.06 5.62 -2.42
N LYS A 63 -3.75 6.89 -2.68
CA LYS A 63 -4.48 7.68 -3.68
C LYS A 63 -4.06 7.23 -5.08
N PRO A 64 -4.87 7.51 -6.12
CA PRO A 64 -4.54 7.20 -7.52
C PRO A 64 -3.12 7.63 -7.96
N ARG A 65 -2.65 8.78 -7.46
CA ARG A 65 -1.29 9.30 -7.71
C ARG A 65 -0.20 8.47 -7.04
N ASP A 66 -0.45 7.98 -5.82
CA ASP A 66 0.51 7.19 -5.04
C ASP A 66 0.68 5.81 -5.68
N VAL A 67 -0.43 5.21 -6.13
CA VAL A 67 -0.42 3.95 -6.90
C VAL A 67 0.37 4.10 -8.21
N SER A 68 0.23 5.23 -8.90
CA SER A 68 0.97 5.51 -10.15
C SER A 68 2.47 5.67 -9.90
N ARG A 69 2.85 6.45 -8.88
CA ARG A 69 4.24 6.64 -8.47
C ARG A 69 4.86 5.33 -8.00
N LEU A 70 4.12 4.55 -7.21
CA LEU A 70 4.51 3.23 -6.74
C LEU A 70 4.86 2.33 -7.92
N HIS A 71 3.93 2.20 -8.88
CA HIS A 71 4.12 1.39 -10.07
C HIS A 71 5.35 1.81 -10.89
N GLN A 72 5.53 3.11 -11.13
CA GLN A 72 6.68 3.63 -11.87
C GLN A 72 8.01 3.32 -11.15
N GLN A 73 8.07 3.51 -9.84
CA GLN A 73 9.30 3.28 -9.09
C GLN A 73 9.61 1.79 -8.92
N THR A 74 8.61 0.94 -8.75
CA THR A 74 8.80 -0.52 -8.76
C THR A 74 9.32 -0.99 -10.11
N ARG A 75 8.82 -0.45 -11.23
CA ARG A 75 9.35 -0.72 -12.57
C ARG A 75 10.79 -0.27 -12.73
N ALA A 76 11.10 0.97 -12.33
CA ALA A 76 12.41 1.57 -12.52
C ALA A 76 13.51 0.88 -11.70
N ARG A 77 13.17 0.35 -10.52
CA ARG A 77 14.12 -0.30 -9.62
C ARG A 77 14.54 -1.71 -10.03
N LEU A 78 13.99 -2.27 -11.13
CA LEU A 78 14.26 -3.64 -11.59
C LEU A 78 14.19 -4.68 -10.45
N ILE A 79 13.33 -4.44 -9.45
CA ILE A 79 13.12 -5.38 -8.36
C ILE A 79 12.45 -6.60 -9.01
N VAL A 80 13.20 -7.69 -9.02
CA VAL A 80 13.22 -8.74 -10.06
C VAL A 80 11.84 -9.31 -10.44
N GLY A 81 11.53 -9.29 -11.74
CA GLY A 81 10.79 -10.35 -12.44
C GLY A 81 9.26 -10.38 -12.38
N LEU A 82 8.59 -9.83 -11.36
CA LEU A 82 7.12 -9.86 -11.29
C LEU A 82 6.57 -8.54 -10.74
N MET A 83 5.70 -7.88 -11.51
CA MET A 83 5.24 -6.51 -11.23
C MET A 83 4.42 -6.33 -9.93
N GLN A 84 3.90 -7.41 -9.34
CA GLN A 84 2.99 -7.38 -8.20
C GLN A 84 3.62 -7.71 -6.83
N PRO A 85 4.56 -8.66 -6.68
CA PRO A 85 5.16 -8.94 -5.36
C PRO A 85 5.99 -7.78 -4.76
N HIS A 86 6.46 -6.81 -5.54
CA HIS A 86 7.43 -5.80 -5.08
C HIS A 86 6.86 -4.43 -4.71
N TYR A 87 5.54 -4.24 -4.73
CA TYR A 87 4.94 -2.99 -4.30
C TYR A 87 5.14 -2.73 -2.80
N ALA A 88 4.96 -3.75 -1.95
CA ALA A 88 5.23 -3.62 -0.51
C ALA A 88 6.70 -3.27 -0.23
N GLU A 89 7.64 -3.79 -1.04
CA GLU A 89 9.06 -3.46 -0.94
C GLU A 89 9.35 -2.00 -1.31
N THR A 90 8.67 -1.47 -2.32
CA THR A 90 8.82 -0.06 -2.70
C THR A 90 8.26 0.86 -1.61
N ILE A 91 7.11 0.53 -1.02
CA ILE A 91 6.52 1.27 0.11
C ILE A 91 7.42 1.20 1.33
N LYS A 92 7.95 0.01 1.67
CA LYS A 92 8.90 -0.16 2.77
C LYS A 92 10.10 0.77 2.61
N HIS A 93 10.68 0.82 1.41
CA HIS A 93 11.73 1.79 1.11
C HIS A 93 11.29 3.25 1.23
N TRP A 94 10.03 3.61 1.01
CA TRP A 94 9.57 4.98 1.25
C TRP A 94 9.55 5.32 2.73
N VAL A 95 9.08 4.38 3.56
CA VAL A 95 9.07 4.53 5.03
C VAL A 95 10.48 4.60 5.58
N GLU A 96 11.36 3.68 5.20
CA GLU A 96 12.75 3.62 5.69
C GLU A 96 13.57 4.85 5.29
N ASN A 97 13.30 5.44 4.12
CA ASN A 97 13.99 6.67 3.67
C ASN A 97 13.26 7.95 4.08
N ALA A 98 12.26 7.87 4.97
CA ALA A 98 11.43 9.01 5.39
C ALA A 98 10.81 9.81 4.22
N ALA A 99 10.59 9.15 3.08
CA ALA A 99 9.90 9.75 1.94
C ALA A 99 8.38 9.88 2.17
N ILE A 100 7.86 9.15 3.16
CA ILE A 100 6.52 9.24 3.73
C ILE A 100 6.61 8.99 5.24
N ASP A 101 5.72 9.59 6.03
CA ASP A 101 5.49 9.20 7.43
C ASP A 101 4.08 8.64 7.59
N PRO A 102 3.87 7.32 7.46
CA PRO A 102 2.54 6.73 7.51
C PRO A 102 1.93 6.74 8.93
N PHE A 103 2.71 7.10 9.96
CA PHE A 103 2.22 7.21 11.33
C PHE A 103 1.86 8.66 11.70
N GLY A 104 2.55 9.64 11.13
CA GLY A 104 2.25 11.07 11.30
C GLY A 104 1.24 11.63 10.29
N ASP A 105 1.38 11.32 9.00
CA ASP A 105 0.58 11.92 7.92
C ASP A 105 -0.89 11.50 7.95
N ILE A 106 -1.19 10.29 8.47
CA ILE A 106 -2.55 9.73 8.50
C ILE A 106 -3.35 10.26 9.68
N ALA A 107 -2.69 10.55 10.81
CA ALA A 107 -3.33 11.19 11.96
C ALA A 107 -3.91 12.56 11.59
N ALA A 108 -3.24 13.31 10.69
CA ALA A 108 -3.72 14.60 10.19
C ALA A 108 -4.95 14.48 9.27
N GLU A 109 -5.08 13.41 8.47
CA GLU A 109 -6.27 13.20 7.62
C GLU A 109 -7.50 12.71 8.39
N ASP A 110 -7.33 11.98 9.49
CA ASP A 110 -8.45 11.52 10.34
C ASP A 110 -9.02 12.66 11.21
N ASP A 111 -8.17 13.58 11.69
CA ASP A 111 -8.61 14.76 12.47
C ASP A 111 -9.46 15.74 11.64
N HIS A 112 -9.13 15.89 10.35
CA HIS A 112 -9.94 16.67 9.40
C HIS A 112 -11.29 16.03 9.07
N ARG A 113 -11.47 14.73 9.34
CA ARG A 113 -12.72 14.01 9.06
C ARG A 113 -13.67 13.97 10.26
N LYS A 114 -13.18 14.24 11.47
CA LYS A 114 -14.00 14.38 12.68
C LYS A 114 -14.49 15.81 12.93
N THR A 115 -13.98 16.79 12.19
CA THR A 115 -14.29 18.22 12.35
C THR A 115 -15.16 18.79 11.22
N ALA A 116 -15.66 17.96 10.30
CA ALA A 116 -16.53 18.36 9.19
C ALA A 116 -17.94 17.77 9.30
#